data_AF-A0A8H3GGN7-F1
#
_entry.id   AF-A0A8H3GGN7-F1
#
_cell.length_a   1.000
_cell.length_b   1.000
_cell.length_c   1.000
_cell.angle_alpha   90.00
_cell.angle_beta   90.00
_cell.angle_gamma   90.00
#
_symmetry.space_group_name_H-M   'P 1'
#
loop_
_entity.id
_entity.type
_entity.pdbx_description
1 polymer ?
#
loop_
_entity_poly.entity_id
_entity_poly.type
_entity_poly.pdbx_seq_one_letter_code
_entity_poly.pdbx_strand_id
1 'polypeptide(L)'
;MSNHSAENPEGVLDHNILKSFYGVSGTASNLTYQKGYERIPDNWYKRSIDYSIPLYAVDLLYAGLKHPEFLSIGGNTGRVNSFAGVDLGNITGGVYNAAKLLEGNNLVCFAFQVAQQTMPDVLKGILGDLTAALGLWTTKIVPIISGLGCPELTKYDGSVFGTYPGSGTGL
;
A
#
# COMPACT_ATOMS: atom_id res chain seq x y z
N MET A 1 9.76 -8.81 8.51
CA MET A 1 11.21 -9.03 8.29
C MET A 1 11.93 -9.44 9.57
N SER A 2 11.36 -9.17 10.76
CA SER A 2 11.91 -9.64 12.04
C SER A 2 12.12 -11.15 12.08
N ASN A 3 13.14 -11.62 12.81
CA ASN A 3 13.41 -13.03 13.06
C ASN A 3 12.64 -13.51 14.30
N HIS A 4 11.72 -14.44 14.13
CA HIS A 4 10.84 -14.95 15.20
C HIS A 4 11.36 -16.28 15.77
N SER A 5 12.56 -16.26 16.38
CA SER A 5 13.13 -17.45 17.03
C SER A 5 12.31 -17.88 18.25
N ALA A 6 12.57 -19.08 18.78
CA ALA A 6 11.91 -19.56 19.99
C ALA A 6 12.18 -18.65 21.21
N GLU A 7 13.36 -18.05 21.28
CA GLU A 7 13.77 -17.13 22.34
C GLU A 7 13.14 -15.73 22.18
N ASN A 8 12.80 -15.35 20.94
CA ASN A 8 12.22 -14.05 20.62
C ASN A 8 10.97 -14.20 19.72
N PRO A 9 9.87 -14.76 20.25
CA PRO A 9 8.68 -15.07 19.44
C PRO A 9 8.02 -13.83 18.84
N GLU A 10 8.14 -12.67 19.48
CA GLU A 10 7.64 -11.37 18.97
C GLU A 10 8.47 -10.82 17.79
N GLY A 11 9.67 -11.38 17.58
CA GLY A 11 10.54 -11.05 16.47
C GLY A 11 11.57 -9.97 16.79
N VAL A 12 12.82 -10.20 16.39
CA VAL A 12 13.90 -9.20 16.44
C VAL A 12 14.23 -8.72 15.05
N LEU A 13 14.24 -7.39 14.84
CA LEU A 13 14.69 -6.77 13.60
C LEU A 13 15.91 -5.90 13.90
N ASP A 14 17.10 -6.43 13.59
CA ASP A 14 18.35 -5.70 13.70
C ASP A 14 18.87 -5.22 12.34
N HIS A 15 19.97 -4.47 12.38
CA HIS A 15 20.60 -3.94 11.17
C HIS A 15 21.14 -5.03 10.24
N ASN A 16 21.57 -6.19 10.75
CA ASN A 16 22.12 -7.26 9.93
C ASN A 16 20.99 -7.96 9.16
N ILE A 17 19.85 -8.20 9.82
CA ILE A 17 18.64 -8.74 9.20
C ILE A 17 18.16 -7.81 8.09
N LEU A 18 18.03 -6.50 8.37
CA LEU A 18 17.63 -5.52 7.35
C LEU A 18 18.60 -5.50 6.17
N LYS A 19 19.91 -5.44 6.43
CA LYS A 19 20.94 -5.47 5.38
C LYS A 19 20.87 -6.70 4.50
N SER A 20 20.59 -7.88 5.07
CA SER A 20 20.43 -9.11 4.32
C SER A 20 19.20 -9.06 3.40
N PHE A 21 18.04 -8.63 3.91
CA PHE A 21 16.81 -8.55 3.11
C PHE A 21 16.91 -7.52 1.97
N TYR A 22 17.56 -6.39 2.21
CA TYR A 22 17.73 -5.34 1.21
C TYR A 22 19.03 -5.46 0.38
N GLY A 23 19.85 -6.47 0.62
CA GLY A 23 21.12 -6.67 -0.11
C GLY A 23 22.09 -5.50 0.06
N VAL A 24 22.21 -4.94 1.27
CA VAL A 24 23.05 -3.76 1.54
C VAL A 24 24.22 -4.13 2.44
N SER A 25 25.40 -3.59 2.17
CA SER A 25 26.60 -3.74 3.00
C SER A 25 27.09 -2.39 3.57
N GLY A 26 28.06 -2.41 4.48
CA GLY A 26 28.65 -1.22 5.09
C GLY A 26 28.15 -0.92 6.51
N THR A 27 28.45 0.27 7.02
CA THR A 27 28.20 0.65 8.43
C THR A 27 27.57 2.04 8.53
N ALA A 28 26.61 2.19 9.45
CA ALA A 28 25.91 3.45 9.74
C ALA A 28 25.43 4.17 8.47
N SER A 29 26.00 5.35 8.17
CA SER A 29 25.67 6.19 7.02
C SER A 29 26.38 5.79 5.72
N ASN A 30 27.34 4.87 5.75
CA ASN A 30 28.09 4.40 4.59
C ASN A 30 27.56 3.04 4.13
N LEU A 31 26.34 3.04 3.60
CA LEU A 31 25.67 1.85 3.10
C LEU A 31 25.79 1.76 1.58
N THR A 32 26.08 0.58 1.04
CA THR A 32 26.18 0.33 -0.40
C THR A 32 25.29 -0.84 -0.78
N TYR A 33 24.37 -0.61 -1.73
CA TYR A 33 23.55 -1.67 -2.31
C TYR A 33 24.40 -2.64 -3.12
N GLN A 34 24.18 -3.94 -2.89
CA GLN A 34 24.85 -5.05 -3.53
C GLN A 34 23.82 -5.80 -4.37
N LYS A 35 23.85 -5.55 -5.68
CA LYS A 35 22.88 -6.12 -6.62
C LYS A 35 22.85 -7.65 -6.53
N GLY A 36 21.69 -8.22 -6.22
CA GLY A 36 21.46 -9.67 -6.18
C GLY A 36 21.88 -10.35 -4.87
N TYR A 37 22.13 -9.59 -3.80
CA TYR A 37 22.52 -10.12 -2.48
C TYR A 37 21.34 -10.20 -1.50
N GLU A 38 20.13 -9.83 -1.92
CA GLU A 38 18.91 -9.99 -1.14
C GLU A 38 18.72 -11.45 -0.77
N ARG A 39 18.70 -11.75 0.53
CA ARG A 39 18.51 -13.10 1.02
C ARG A 39 17.85 -13.12 2.38
N ILE A 40 17.10 -14.20 2.63
CA ILE A 40 16.66 -14.55 3.99
C ILE A 40 17.94 -14.83 4.80
N PRO A 41 18.14 -14.18 5.97
CA PRO A 41 19.32 -14.41 6.79
C PRO A 41 19.42 -15.87 7.26
N ASP A 42 20.64 -16.32 7.53
CA ASP A 42 20.86 -17.62 8.18
C ASP A 42 20.18 -17.64 9.56
N ASN A 43 19.60 -18.79 9.93
CA ASN A 43 18.84 -18.98 11.18
C ASN A 43 17.70 -17.96 11.37
N TRP A 44 17.06 -17.55 10.28
CA TRP A 44 15.87 -16.72 10.30
C TRP A 44 14.59 -17.58 10.31
N TYR A 45 13.69 -17.28 11.23
CA TYR A 45 12.41 -17.97 11.39
C TYR A 45 11.26 -17.02 11.10
N LYS A 46 10.28 -17.52 10.33
CA LYS A 46 9.05 -16.78 10.06
C LYS A 46 8.19 -16.67 11.33
N ARG A 47 7.34 -15.65 11.37
CA ARG A 47 6.24 -15.55 12.35
C ARG A 47 5.36 -16.80 12.38
N SER A 48 4.90 -17.17 13.56
CA SER A 48 4.10 -18.38 13.82
C SER A 48 2.65 -18.28 13.33
N ILE A 49 2.08 -17.08 13.37
CA ILE A 49 0.74 -16.74 12.84
C ILE A 49 0.96 -15.99 11.54
N ASP A 50 0.13 -16.15 10.51
CA ASP A 50 0.28 -15.37 9.27
C ASP A 50 0.01 -13.88 9.49
N TYR A 51 0.70 -13.01 8.73
CA TYR A 51 0.40 -11.57 8.74
C TYR A 51 -0.75 -11.29 7.80
N SER A 52 -1.89 -10.92 8.37
CA SER A 52 -3.13 -10.68 7.63
C SER A 52 -3.42 -9.19 7.50
N ILE A 53 -4.37 -8.88 6.62
CA ILE A 53 -4.83 -7.50 6.40
C ILE A 53 -5.35 -6.83 7.70
N PRO A 54 -6.15 -7.51 8.57
CA PRO A 54 -6.53 -6.92 9.85
C PRO A 54 -5.35 -6.57 10.76
N LEU A 55 -4.32 -7.41 10.83
CA LEU A 55 -3.12 -7.11 11.62
C LEU A 55 -2.37 -5.91 11.04
N TYR A 56 -2.26 -5.82 9.71
CA TYR A 56 -1.70 -4.65 9.03
C TYR A 56 -2.47 -3.36 9.36
N ALA A 57 -3.80 -3.39 9.35
CA ALA A 57 -4.61 -2.22 9.67
C ALA A 57 -4.37 -1.74 11.11
N VAL A 58 -4.23 -2.65 12.07
CA VAL A 58 -3.90 -2.32 13.47
C VAL A 58 -2.52 -1.68 13.57
N ASP A 59 -1.50 -2.24 12.90
CA ASP A 59 -0.14 -1.67 12.91
C ASP A 59 -0.09 -0.29 12.24
N LEU A 60 -0.78 -0.12 11.12
CA LEU A 60 -0.89 1.17 10.43
C LEU A 60 -1.56 2.22 11.34
N LEU A 61 -2.64 1.85 12.03
CA LEU A 61 -3.31 2.71 12.99
C LEU A 61 -2.43 3.08 14.16
N TYR A 62 -1.71 2.11 14.72
CA TYR A 62 -0.76 2.35 15.80
C TYR A 62 0.35 3.32 15.38
N ALA A 63 0.89 3.16 14.16
CA ALA A 63 1.86 4.08 13.60
C ALA A 63 1.25 5.47 13.36
N GLY A 64 0.03 5.52 12.80
CA GLY A 64 -0.73 6.75 12.54
C GLY A 64 -1.09 7.52 13.80
N LEU A 65 -1.35 6.85 14.93
CA LEU A 65 -1.58 7.52 16.22
C LEU A 65 -0.33 8.22 16.76
N LYS A 66 0.86 7.73 16.41
CA LYS A 66 2.15 8.37 16.75
C LYS A 66 2.54 9.44 15.74
N HIS A 67 2.24 9.19 14.47
CA HIS A 67 2.60 10.01 13.31
C HIS A 67 1.39 10.15 12.39
N PRO A 68 0.45 11.09 12.69
CA PRO A 68 -0.78 11.27 11.92
C PRO A 68 -0.56 11.54 10.43
N GLU A 69 0.61 12.07 10.07
CA GLU A 69 1.05 12.26 8.69
C GLU A 69 1.04 10.96 7.87
N PHE A 70 1.23 9.79 8.48
CA PHE A 70 1.18 8.49 7.79
C PHE A 70 -0.21 8.10 7.30
N LEU A 71 -1.26 8.73 7.84
CA LEU A 71 -2.64 8.54 7.38
C LEU A 71 -3.06 9.61 6.35
N SER A 72 -2.17 10.54 6.00
CA SER A 72 -2.44 11.58 5.01
C SER A 72 -2.35 11.00 3.60
N ILE A 73 -3.40 11.20 2.81
CA ILE A 73 -3.44 10.84 1.39
C ILE A 73 -3.30 12.13 0.59
N GLY A 74 -2.34 12.18 -0.33
CA GLY A 74 -2.06 13.39 -1.11
C GLY A 74 -0.70 13.35 -1.79
N GLY A 75 -0.22 14.51 -2.22
CA GLY A 75 1.04 14.62 -2.94
C GLY A 75 1.52 16.06 -3.06
N ASN A 76 2.73 16.23 -3.61
CA ASN A 76 3.28 17.55 -3.91
C ASN A 76 2.67 18.12 -5.19
N THR A 77 2.34 19.41 -5.18
CA THR A 77 1.69 20.15 -6.27
C THR A 77 2.68 20.79 -7.27
N GLY A 78 3.70 20.03 -7.70
CA GLY A 78 4.65 20.49 -8.74
C GLY A 78 5.93 21.15 -8.23
N ARG A 79 6.12 21.26 -6.91
CA ARG A 79 7.38 21.68 -6.30
C ARG A 79 7.66 20.89 -5.02
N VAL A 80 8.90 20.90 -4.57
CA VAL A 80 9.26 20.28 -3.28
C VAL A 80 8.54 20.99 -2.14
N ASN A 81 8.26 20.26 -1.06
CA ASN A 81 7.62 20.80 0.15
C ASN A 81 6.26 21.48 -0.09
N SER A 82 5.44 20.94 -1.00
CA SER A 82 4.10 21.47 -1.30
C SER A 82 3.01 20.41 -1.22
N PHE A 83 3.10 19.57 -0.20
CA PHE A 83 2.14 18.50 0.05
C PHE A 83 0.74 19.10 0.24
N ALA A 84 -0.20 18.67 -0.59
CA ALA A 84 -1.62 18.96 -0.45
C ALA A 84 -2.35 17.63 -0.26
N GLY A 85 -3.13 17.52 0.81
CA GLY A 85 -3.98 16.36 1.07
C GLY A 85 -5.19 16.31 0.15
N VAL A 86 -5.73 15.12 -0.07
CA VAL A 86 -7.01 14.89 -0.74
C VAL A 86 -8.05 14.49 0.30
N ASP A 87 -9.22 15.09 0.21
CA ASP A 87 -10.38 14.65 0.99
C ASP A 87 -11.02 13.43 0.30
N LEU A 88 -11.05 12.31 1.03
CA LEU A 88 -11.64 11.06 0.59
C LEU A 88 -13.15 11.15 0.35
N GLY A 89 -13.84 12.02 1.08
CA GLY A 89 -15.25 12.29 0.87
C GLY A 89 -15.50 12.87 -0.52
N ASN A 90 -14.58 13.73 -1.00
CA ASN A 90 -14.68 14.32 -2.34
C ASN A 90 -14.43 13.29 -3.45
N ILE A 91 -13.47 12.37 -3.24
CA ILE A 91 -13.21 11.28 -4.19
C ILE A 91 -14.43 10.35 -4.28
N THR A 92 -15.00 9.96 -3.14
CA THR A 92 -15.90 8.80 -3.05
C THR A 92 -17.38 9.19 -2.89
N GLY A 93 -17.71 10.47 -3.01
CA GLY A 93 -19.07 10.97 -2.76
C GLY A 93 -19.54 10.80 -1.31
N GLY A 94 -18.62 10.77 -0.35
CA GLY A 94 -18.89 10.60 1.08
C GLY A 94 -19.06 9.15 1.56
N VAL A 95 -18.88 8.16 0.67
CA VAL A 95 -18.88 6.73 1.03
C VAL A 95 -17.77 6.46 2.04
N TYR A 96 -16.55 6.94 1.75
CA TYR A 96 -15.42 6.92 2.67
C TYR A 96 -15.06 8.33 3.14
N ASN A 97 -14.58 8.40 4.37
CA ASN A 97 -13.90 9.56 4.95
C ASN A 97 -12.86 9.06 5.96
N ALA A 98 -12.01 9.95 6.46
CA ALA A 98 -10.92 9.57 7.36
C ALA A 98 -11.39 8.77 8.61
N ALA A 99 -12.56 9.08 9.16
CA ALA A 99 -13.11 8.34 10.30
C ALA A 99 -13.63 6.95 9.87
N LYS A 100 -14.43 6.89 8.80
CA LYS A 100 -15.04 5.66 8.29
C LYS A 100 -14.02 4.67 7.77
N LEU A 101 -12.88 5.11 7.24
CA LEU A 101 -11.83 4.20 6.76
C LEU A 101 -11.41 3.20 7.84
N LEU A 102 -11.46 3.60 9.11
CA LEU A 102 -11.00 2.79 10.23
C LEU A 102 -12.05 1.79 10.72
N GLU A 103 -13.26 1.83 10.15
CA GLU A 103 -14.35 0.94 10.52
C GLU A 103 -14.31 -0.34 9.68
N GLY A 104 -14.27 -1.49 10.37
CA GLY A 104 -14.33 -2.81 9.73
C GLY A 104 -13.24 -2.99 8.66
N ASN A 105 -13.67 -3.24 7.43
CA ASN A 105 -12.80 -3.44 6.26
C ASN A 105 -12.77 -2.24 5.30
N ASN A 106 -13.27 -1.07 5.71
CA ASN A 106 -13.41 0.08 4.83
C ASN A 106 -12.09 0.57 4.23
N LEU A 107 -10.98 0.56 4.99
CA LEU A 107 -9.66 0.90 4.47
C LEU A 107 -9.24 -0.01 3.31
N VAL A 108 -9.46 -1.31 3.47
CA VAL A 108 -9.10 -2.35 2.50
C VAL A 108 -9.98 -2.21 1.26
N CYS A 109 -11.27 -1.99 1.47
CA CYS A 109 -12.24 -1.74 0.41
C CYS A 109 -11.91 -0.49 -0.39
N PHE A 110 -11.60 0.62 0.29
CA PHE A 110 -11.14 1.84 -0.35
C PHE A 110 -9.88 1.60 -1.19
N ALA A 111 -8.86 0.93 -0.64
CA ALA A 111 -7.62 0.64 -1.36
C ALA A 111 -7.88 -0.20 -2.63
N PHE A 112 -8.68 -1.26 -2.54
CA PHE A 112 -9.01 -2.10 -3.70
C PHE A 112 -9.88 -1.39 -4.72
N GLN A 113 -10.82 -0.56 -4.29
CA GLN A 113 -11.69 0.18 -5.20
C GLN A 113 -10.93 1.30 -5.91
N VAL A 114 -10.01 2.01 -5.24
CA VAL A 114 -9.09 2.95 -5.91
C VAL A 114 -8.17 2.22 -6.89
N ALA A 115 -7.64 1.06 -6.48
CA ALA A 115 -6.83 0.23 -7.35
C ALA A 115 -7.62 -0.20 -8.60
N GLN A 116 -8.91 -0.56 -8.45
CA GLN A 116 -9.78 -0.91 -9.57
C GLN A 116 -9.91 0.19 -10.62
N GLN A 117 -9.90 1.46 -10.21
CA GLN A 117 -10.02 2.59 -11.13
C GLN A 117 -8.72 2.84 -11.91
N THR A 118 -7.56 2.48 -11.37
CA THR A 118 -6.26 2.81 -11.95
C THR A 118 -5.55 1.62 -12.61
N MET A 119 -5.85 0.39 -12.17
CA MET A 119 -5.17 -0.81 -12.64
C MET A 119 -5.33 -1.10 -14.14
N PRO A 120 -6.49 -0.86 -14.78
CA PRO A 120 -6.64 -1.11 -16.22
C PRO A 120 -5.62 -0.33 -17.07
N ASP A 121 -5.34 0.93 -16.72
CA ASP A 121 -4.37 1.76 -17.44
C ASP A 121 -2.92 1.29 -17.17
N VAL A 122 -2.61 0.93 -15.92
CA VAL A 122 -1.30 0.35 -15.56
C VAL A 122 -1.06 -0.95 -16.32
N LEU A 123 -2.04 -1.86 -16.32
CA LEU A 123 -1.95 -3.15 -16.99
C LEU A 123 -1.90 -2.98 -18.52
N LYS A 124 -2.63 -2.03 -19.09
CA LYS A 124 -2.51 -1.67 -20.51
C LYS A 124 -1.08 -1.22 -20.86
N GLY A 125 -0.45 -0.41 -20.01
CA GLY A 125 0.94 0.02 -20.21
C GLY A 125 1.95 -1.15 -20.21
N ILE A 126 1.67 -2.21 -19.44
CA ILE A 126 2.53 -3.40 -19.34
C ILE A 126 2.26 -4.40 -20.47
N LEU A 127 0.99 -4.70 -20.71
CA LEU A 127 0.56 -5.77 -21.62
C LEU A 127 0.41 -5.29 -23.07
N GLY A 128 0.31 -3.98 -23.29
CA GLY A 128 0.01 -3.39 -24.59
C GLY A 128 -1.44 -3.62 -25.07
N ASP A 129 -2.23 -4.43 -24.36
CA ASP A 129 -3.60 -4.81 -24.71
C ASP A 129 -4.55 -4.63 -23.52
N LEU A 130 -5.53 -3.74 -23.69
CA LEU A 130 -6.57 -3.46 -22.71
C LEU A 130 -7.48 -4.68 -22.46
N THR A 131 -7.71 -5.52 -23.47
CA THR A 131 -8.57 -6.71 -23.35
C THR A 131 -7.93 -7.75 -22.45
N ALA A 132 -6.64 -8.01 -22.64
CA ALA A 132 -5.85 -8.88 -21.77
C ALA A 132 -5.80 -8.34 -20.32
N ALA A 133 -5.58 -7.03 -20.17
CA ALA A 133 -5.59 -6.35 -18.87
C ALA A 133 -6.93 -6.52 -18.13
N LEU A 134 -8.05 -6.24 -18.81
CA LEU A 134 -9.40 -6.40 -18.26
C LEU A 134 -9.72 -7.86 -17.95
N GLY A 135 -9.29 -8.80 -18.80
CA GLY A 135 -9.47 -10.23 -18.58
C GLY A 135 -8.77 -10.72 -17.31
N LEU A 136 -7.52 -10.31 -17.09
CA LEU A 136 -6.79 -10.64 -15.85
C LEU A 136 -7.46 -10.01 -14.62
N TRP A 137 -7.83 -8.73 -14.72
CA TRP A 137 -8.48 -8.03 -13.61
C TRP A 137 -9.80 -8.70 -13.19
N THR A 138 -10.69 -8.94 -14.16
CA THR A 138 -12.01 -9.52 -13.91
C THR A 138 -11.96 -10.96 -13.44
N THR A 139 -11.01 -11.77 -13.93
CA THR A 139 -10.96 -13.20 -13.58
C THR A 139 -10.15 -13.51 -12.32
N LYS A 140 -9.15 -12.69 -11.99
CA LYS A 140 -8.24 -12.96 -10.86
C LYS A 140 -8.47 -12.05 -9.66
N ILE A 141 -8.88 -10.80 -9.88
CA ILE A 141 -8.91 -9.80 -8.83
C ILE A 141 -10.33 -9.53 -8.34
N VAL A 142 -11.30 -9.37 -9.24
CA VAL A 142 -12.71 -9.13 -8.86
C VAL A 142 -13.26 -10.19 -7.90
N PRO A 143 -13.01 -11.51 -8.06
CA PRO A 143 -13.51 -12.52 -7.11
C PRO A 143 -12.95 -12.39 -5.69
N ILE A 144 -11.73 -11.86 -5.56
CA ILE A 144 -11.10 -11.60 -4.26
C ILE A 144 -11.76 -10.40 -3.60
N ILE A 145 -12.01 -9.33 -4.38
CA ILE A 145 -12.62 -8.09 -3.89
C ILE A 145 -14.09 -8.29 -3.54
N SER A 146 -14.85 -9.03 -4.36
CA SER A 146 -16.28 -9.26 -4.12
C SER A 146 -16.55 -10.05 -2.83
N GLY A 147 -15.61 -10.91 -2.41
CA GLY A 147 -15.66 -11.62 -1.13
C GLY A 147 -15.49 -10.72 0.11
N LEU A 148 -15.07 -9.46 -0.06
CA LEU A 148 -14.89 -8.52 1.05
C LEU A 148 -16.19 -7.83 1.46
N GLY A 149 -17.25 -7.82 0.63
CA GLY A 149 -18.49 -7.12 0.96
C GLY A 149 -18.33 -5.60 1.05
N CYS A 150 -17.48 -5.03 0.20
CA CYS A 150 -17.17 -3.61 0.20
C CYS A 150 -18.38 -2.72 -0.15
N PRO A 151 -18.55 -1.56 0.52
CA PRO A 151 -19.58 -0.58 0.15
C PRO A 151 -19.45 -0.17 -1.32
N GLU A 152 -20.57 -0.10 -2.04
CA GLU A 152 -20.57 0.35 -3.43
C GLU A 152 -20.19 1.84 -3.51
N LEU A 153 -19.24 2.17 -4.37
CA LEU A 153 -18.92 3.56 -4.69
C LEU A 153 -20.00 4.13 -5.60
N THR A 154 -20.74 5.13 -5.11
CA THR A 154 -21.75 5.84 -5.91
C THR A 154 -21.15 6.94 -6.78
N LYS A 155 -19.93 7.39 -6.45
CA LYS A 155 -19.16 8.37 -7.20
C LYS A 155 -17.66 8.07 -7.06
N TYR A 156 -16.92 8.29 -8.14
CA TYR A 156 -15.47 8.42 -8.13
C TYR A 156 -15.11 9.73 -8.84
N ASP A 157 -14.55 10.70 -8.12
CA ASP A 157 -14.14 11.99 -8.67
C ASP A 157 -12.63 12.01 -8.91
N GLY A 158 -12.20 11.61 -10.11
CA GLY A 158 -10.79 11.63 -10.49
C GLY A 158 -10.21 13.05 -10.66
N SER A 159 -11.06 14.07 -10.82
CA SER A 159 -10.62 15.45 -11.10
C SER A 159 -9.85 16.06 -9.93
N VAL A 160 -10.09 15.59 -8.71
CA VAL A 160 -9.39 16.04 -7.50
C VAL A 160 -7.88 15.77 -7.56
N PHE A 161 -7.45 14.83 -8.40
CA PHE A 161 -6.04 14.51 -8.58
C PHE A 161 -5.33 15.43 -9.58
N GLY A 162 -6.05 16.28 -10.33
CA GLY A 162 -5.47 17.11 -11.39
C GLY A 162 -4.45 18.15 -10.91
N THR A 163 -4.37 18.40 -9.59
CA THR A 163 -3.33 19.26 -9.00
C THR A 163 -1.98 18.55 -8.85
N TYR A 164 -1.94 17.22 -8.91
CA TYR A 164 -0.72 16.43 -8.75
C TYR A 164 -0.08 16.16 -10.11
N PRO A 165 1.21 16.53 -10.31
CA PRO A 165 1.92 16.18 -11.53
C PRO A 165 1.92 14.67 -11.77
N GLY A 166 1.63 14.26 -13.00
CA GLY A 166 1.63 12.84 -13.38
C GLY A 166 0.35 12.08 -13.05
N SER A 167 -0.71 12.73 -12.58
CA SER A 167 -2.02 12.10 -12.32
C SER A 167 -2.74 11.54 -13.56
N GLY A 168 -2.24 11.83 -14.77
CA GLY A 168 -2.94 11.57 -16.03
C GLY A 168 -4.12 12.53 -16.25
N THR A 169 -4.72 12.50 -17.45
CA THR A 169 -6.01 13.15 -17.69
C THR A 169 -7.04 12.42 -16.84
N GLY A 170 -7.56 13.08 -15.80
CA GLY A 170 -8.66 12.55 -15.00
C GLY A 170 -9.75 12.01 -15.92
N LEU A 171 -10.04 10.72 -15.78
CA LEU A 171 -11.24 10.09 -16.34
C LEU A 171 -12.48 10.74 -15.70
#